data_AF-A0A849TI43-F1
#
_entry.id   AF-A0A849TI43-F1
#
_cell.length_a   1.000
_cell.length_b   1.000
_cell.length_c   1.000
_cell.angle_alpha   90.00
_cell.angle_beta   90.00
_cell.angle_gamma   90.00
#
_symmetry.space_group_name_H-M   'P 1'
#
loop_
_entity.id
_entity.type
_entity.pdbx_description
1 polymer ?
#
loop_
_entity_poly.entity_id
_entity_poly.type
_entity_poly.pdbx_seq_one_letter_code
_entity_poly.pdbx_strand_id
1 'polypeptide(L)'
;MNAVSAGPILSTVFVDYDNIYLSLKRKNDDAAKRFAKDSAVWLQAIVSGELITPTSSFAAPTQRRIVMNRCYGNSQPRRNAHDNSTDMNSFPFVRHHFMRSGFEVIDCPPLTQQLKNSADIRIVMDIRDIIAHDT
;
A
#
# COMPACT_ATOMS: atom_id res chain seq x y z
N MET A 1 19.69 15.67 -31.91
CA MET A 1 19.52 15.25 -30.50
C MET A 1 18.34 14.30 -30.47
N ASN A 2 18.60 12.99 -30.39
CA ASN A 2 17.53 12.00 -30.37
C ASN A 2 16.90 12.04 -28.98
N ALA A 3 15.61 12.36 -28.91
CA ALA A 3 14.82 12.13 -27.71
C ALA A 3 14.86 10.63 -27.43
N VAL A 4 15.63 10.23 -26.41
CA VAL A 4 15.50 8.89 -25.84
C VAL A 4 14.05 8.80 -25.42
N SER A 5 13.28 7.92 -26.09
CA SER A 5 11.96 7.54 -25.60
C SER A 5 12.16 7.09 -24.16
N ALA A 6 11.81 7.94 -23.20
CA ALA A 6 11.87 7.59 -21.79
C ALA A 6 10.79 6.52 -21.62
N GLY A 7 11.21 5.25 -21.68
CA GLY A 7 10.35 4.12 -21.43
C GLY A 7 9.61 4.28 -20.10
N PRO A 8 8.55 3.48 -19.85
CA PRO A 8 7.75 3.63 -18.65
C PRO A 8 8.63 3.53 -17.40
N ILE A 9 8.39 4.42 -16.42
CA ILE A 9 9.10 4.35 -15.14
C ILE A 9 8.66 3.07 -14.44
N LEU A 10 9.58 2.13 -14.27
CA LEU A 10 9.33 0.92 -13.49
C LEU A 10 9.13 1.33 -12.04
N SER A 11 8.01 0.93 -11.46
CA SER A 11 7.63 1.31 -10.10
C SER A 11 7.16 0.10 -9.32
N THR A 12 7.48 0.08 -8.04
CA THR A 12 7.01 -0.93 -7.08
C THR A 12 6.24 -0.22 -5.98
N VAL A 13 5.13 -0.77 -5.54
CA VAL A 13 4.32 -0.20 -4.45
C VAL A 13 4.33 -1.13 -3.24
N PHE A 14 4.66 -0.57 -2.08
CA PHE A 14 4.58 -1.24 -0.78
C PHE A 14 3.58 -0.49 0.09
N VAL A 15 2.60 -1.21 0.65
CA VAL A 15 1.52 -0.62 1.44
C VAL A 15 1.54 -1.20 2.85
N ASP A 16 1.78 -0.38 3.86
CA ASP A 16 1.38 -0.69 5.23
C ASP A 16 -0.10 -0.35 5.40
N TYR A 17 -0.94 -1.38 5.33
CA TYR A 17 -2.39 -1.22 5.38
C TYR A 17 -2.85 -0.57 6.67
N ASP A 18 -2.38 -1.08 7.81
CA ASP A 18 -2.85 -0.67 9.13
C ASP A 18 -2.47 0.78 9.42
N ASN A 19 -1.27 1.20 9.05
CA ASN A 19 -0.81 2.57 9.22
C ASN A 19 -1.65 3.57 8.42
N ILE A 20 -1.87 3.30 7.13
CA ILE A 20 -2.65 4.18 6.25
C ILE A 20 -4.12 4.20 6.66
N TYR A 21 -4.73 3.02 6.86
CA TYR A 21 -6.13 2.91 7.24
C TYR A 21 -6.44 3.64 8.55
N LEU A 22 -5.65 3.42 9.61
CA LEU A 22 -5.86 4.10 10.89
C LEU A 22 -5.61 5.60 10.81
N SER A 23 -4.64 6.02 10.00
CA SER A 23 -4.36 7.44 9.78
C SER A 23 -5.47 8.14 9.02
N LEU A 24 -6.05 7.49 8.01
CA LEU A 24 -7.22 7.98 7.29
C LEU A 24 -8.46 7.97 8.19
N LYS A 25 -8.73 6.88 8.91
CA LYS A 25 -9.92 6.74 9.78
C LYS A 25 -10.02 7.86 10.82
N ARG A 26 -8.87 8.31 11.36
CA ARG A 26 -8.80 9.46 12.29
C ARG A 26 -9.16 10.80 11.66
N LYS A 27 -8.97 10.96 10.34
CA LYS A 27 -9.20 12.21 9.61
C LYS A 27 -10.54 12.23 8.88
N ASN A 28 -10.87 11.13 8.21
CA ASN A 28 -12.07 10.94 7.40
C ASN A 28 -12.35 9.43 7.25
N ASP A 29 -13.41 8.96 7.89
CA ASP A 29 -13.82 7.54 7.89
C ASP A 29 -14.25 7.04 6.50
N ASP A 30 -14.89 7.88 5.68
CA ASP A 30 -15.27 7.52 4.31
C ASP A 30 -14.03 7.32 3.42
N ALA A 31 -13.05 8.21 3.54
CA ALA A 31 -11.78 8.07 2.83
C ALA A 31 -11.04 6.77 3.24
N ALA A 32 -11.09 6.39 4.52
CA ALA A 32 -10.51 5.15 5.01
C ALA A 32 -11.20 3.91 4.43
N LYS A 33 -12.54 3.93 4.35
CA LYS A 33 -13.34 2.86 3.73
C LYS A 33 -13.05 2.72 2.24
N ARG A 34 -12.97 3.84 1.51
CA ARG A 34 -12.62 3.85 0.08
C ARG A 34 -11.19 3.35 -0.15
N PHE A 35 -10.22 3.77 0.65
CA PHE A 35 -8.87 3.23 0.61
C PHE A 35 -8.85 1.69 0.76
N ALA A 36 -9.63 1.16 1.70
CA ALA A 36 -9.69 -0.25 2.01
C ALA A 36 -10.35 -1.12 0.92
N LYS A 37 -11.35 -0.58 0.23
CA LYS A 37 -12.21 -1.35 -0.69
C LYS A 37 -11.91 -1.12 -2.17
N ASP A 38 -11.39 0.07 -2.51
CA ASP A 38 -11.24 0.54 -3.89
C ASP A 38 -9.76 0.63 -4.28
N SER A 39 -8.95 -0.38 -3.93
CA SER A 39 -7.49 -0.34 -4.14
C SER A 39 -7.05 -0.17 -5.59
N ALA A 40 -7.82 -0.69 -6.53
CA ALA A 40 -7.56 -0.50 -7.96
C ALA A 40 -7.65 0.98 -8.39
N VAL A 41 -8.55 1.76 -7.77
CA VAL A 41 -8.80 3.15 -8.14
C VAL A 41 -7.61 4.02 -7.79
N TRP A 42 -7.17 3.99 -6.53
CA TRP A 42 -6.03 4.80 -6.11
C TRP A 42 -4.70 4.27 -6.67
N LEU A 43 -4.57 2.96 -6.93
CA LEU A 43 -3.40 2.44 -7.63
C LEU A 43 -3.32 2.99 -9.06
N GLN A 44 -4.45 3.10 -9.77
CA GLN A 44 -4.43 3.75 -11.09
C GLN A 44 -4.08 5.23 -11.02
N ALA A 45 -4.55 5.95 -10.00
CA ALA A 45 -4.18 7.33 -9.79
C ALA A 45 -2.67 7.52 -9.49
N ILE A 46 -1.99 6.52 -8.91
CA ILE A 46 -0.52 6.48 -8.81
C ILE A 46 0.13 6.24 -10.19
N VAL A 47 -0.41 5.31 -10.98
CA VAL A 47 0.07 4.97 -12.31
C VAL A 47 -0.01 6.14 -13.28
N SER A 48 -1.12 6.88 -13.26
CA SER A 48 -1.32 8.10 -14.05
C SER A 48 -0.49 9.28 -13.55
N GLY A 49 -0.02 9.22 -12.30
CA GLY A 49 0.71 10.30 -11.63
C GLY A 49 -0.17 11.33 -10.93
N GLU A 50 -1.50 11.18 -10.95
CA GLU A 50 -2.46 12.05 -10.24
C GLU A 50 -2.18 12.13 -8.73
N LEU A 51 -1.78 11.01 -8.11
CA LEU A 51 -1.43 10.95 -6.69
C LEU A 51 0.05 11.16 -6.39
N ILE A 52 0.85 11.61 -7.36
CA ILE A 52 2.28 11.86 -7.16
C ILE A 52 2.54 13.36 -7.10
N THR A 53 2.93 13.84 -5.93
CA THR A 53 3.49 15.19 -5.79
C THR A 53 4.94 15.19 -6.30
N PRO A 54 5.29 15.99 -7.32
CA PRO A 54 6.67 16.12 -7.77
C PRO A 54 7.54 16.70 -6.66
N THR A 55 8.37 15.88 -6.03
CA THR A 55 9.33 16.32 -5.00
C THR A 55 10.75 16.49 -5.55
N SER A 56 10.99 16.13 -6.81
CA SER A 56 12.27 16.29 -7.50
C SER A 56 12.09 16.71 -8.96
N SER A 57 13.15 17.27 -9.55
CA SER A 57 13.23 17.70 -10.95
C SER A 57 13.16 16.56 -11.98
N PHE A 58 13.04 15.30 -11.54
CA PHE A 58 12.85 14.13 -12.40
C PHE A 58 11.40 13.96 -12.92
N ALA A 59 10.54 14.94 -12.70
CA ALA A 59 9.13 14.86 -13.06
C ALA A 59 8.86 15.20 -14.54
N ALA A 60 9.25 14.31 -15.44
CA ALA A 60 8.51 14.20 -16.70
C ALA A 60 7.22 13.42 -16.41
N PRO A 61 6.03 13.90 -16.84
CA PRO A 61 4.79 13.13 -16.75
C PRO A 61 4.93 11.90 -17.64
N THR A 62 5.38 10.81 -17.04
CA THR A 62 5.66 9.55 -17.71
C THR A 62 4.88 8.47 -17.00
N GLN A 63 4.19 7.65 -17.79
CA GLN A 63 3.36 6.58 -17.27
C GLN A 63 4.23 5.60 -16.48
N ARG A 64 3.81 5.28 -15.25
CA ARG A 64 4.50 4.28 -14.43
C ARG A 64 4.03 2.90 -14.85
N ARG A 65 4.97 1.98 -15.06
CA ARG A 65 4.65 0.55 -15.15
C ARG A 65 4.90 -0.07 -13.79
N ILE A 66 3.82 -0.48 -13.14
CA ILE A 66 3.92 -1.20 -11.88
C ILE A 66 4.46 -2.60 -12.15
N VAL A 67 5.61 -2.92 -11.55
CA VAL A 67 6.26 -4.23 -11.71
C VAL A 67 5.95 -5.16 -10.54
N MET A 68 5.65 -4.61 -9.37
CA MET A 68 5.24 -5.38 -8.19
C MET A 68 4.44 -4.50 -7.23
N ASN A 69 3.45 -5.10 -6.56
CA ASN A 69 2.64 -4.50 -5.52
C ASN A 69 2.56 -5.44 -4.32
N ARG A 70 2.90 -4.97 -3.12
CA ARG A 70 2.74 -5.72 -1.86
C ARG A 70 1.94 -4.92 -0.85
N CYS A 71 0.97 -5.59 -0.21
CA CYS A 71 0.17 -5.02 0.87
C CYS A 71 0.39 -5.83 2.14
N TYR A 72 0.85 -5.16 3.19
CA TYR A 72 1.22 -5.72 4.47
C TYR A 72 0.16 -5.31 5.49
N GLY A 73 -0.33 -6.26 6.28
CA GLY A 73 -1.31 -5.94 7.30
C GLY A 73 -1.49 -7.05 8.33
N ASN A 74 -2.12 -6.68 9.44
CA ASN A 74 -2.40 -7.61 10.53
C ASN A 74 -3.47 -8.63 10.14
N SER A 75 -3.12 -9.92 10.16
CA SER A 75 -4.03 -11.02 9.84
C SER A 75 -5.10 -11.28 10.91
N GLN A 76 -5.02 -10.61 12.07
CA GLN A 76 -6.02 -10.68 13.12
C GLN A 76 -7.09 -9.57 13.01
N PRO A 77 -8.38 -9.89 13.23
CA PRO A 77 -9.45 -8.90 13.25
C PRO A 77 -9.21 -7.81 14.30
N ARG A 78 -9.40 -6.56 13.90
CA ARG A 78 -9.32 -5.41 14.82
C ARG A 78 -10.68 -5.19 15.49
N ARG A 79 -10.66 -4.83 16.78
CA ARG A 79 -11.85 -4.36 17.50
C ARG A 79 -11.86 -2.84 17.61
N ASN A 80 -13.04 -2.24 17.50
CA ASN A 80 -13.27 -0.83 17.74
C ASN A 80 -13.15 -0.53 19.23
N ALA A 81 -12.45 0.55 19.59
CA ALA A 81 -12.19 0.89 20.98
C ALA A 81 -13.44 1.34 21.75
N HIS A 82 -14.44 1.89 21.05
CA HIS A 82 -15.62 2.49 21.67
C HIS A 82 -16.67 1.45 22.11
N ASP A 83 -16.91 0.43 21.29
CA ASP A 83 -18.02 -0.51 21.46
C ASP A 83 -17.57 -1.99 21.39
N ASN A 84 -16.26 -2.24 21.28
CA ASN A 84 -15.65 -3.56 21.17
C ASN A 84 -16.16 -4.39 19.97
N SER A 85 -16.85 -3.74 19.02
CA SER A 85 -17.32 -4.36 17.78
C SER A 85 -16.15 -4.65 16.85
N THR A 86 -16.31 -5.60 15.92
CA THR A 86 -15.25 -5.93 14.97
C THR A 86 -15.22 -4.89 13.86
N ASP A 87 -14.04 -4.34 13.57
CA ASP A 87 -13.84 -3.43 12.44
C ASP A 87 -13.84 -4.22 11.13
N MET A 88 -14.91 -4.10 10.37
CA MET A 88 -15.08 -4.77 9.07
C MET A 88 -14.13 -4.26 7.98
N ASN A 89 -13.42 -3.15 8.23
CA ASN A 89 -12.35 -2.68 7.35
C ASN A 89 -10.96 -3.03 7.92
N SER A 90 -10.88 -3.91 8.92
CA SER A 90 -9.57 -4.49 9.28
C SER A 90 -9.07 -5.41 8.17
N PHE A 91 -7.75 -5.48 8.04
CA PHE A 91 -7.05 -6.16 6.94
C PHE A 91 -7.59 -7.56 6.59
N PRO A 92 -7.95 -8.44 7.56
CA PRO A 92 -8.41 -9.79 7.25
C PRO A 92 -9.64 -9.84 6.36
N PHE A 93 -10.52 -8.84 6.49
CA PHE A 93 -11.79 -8.77 5.76
C PHE A 93 -11.66 -8.08 4.41
N VAL A 94 -10.65 -7.23 4.22
CA VAL A 94 -10.51 -6.40 3.01
C VAL A 94 -9.35 -6.80 2.12
N ARG A 95 -8.44 -7.68 2.57
CA ARG A 95 -7.29 -8.14 1.78
C ARG A 95 -7.66 -8.66 0.39
N HIS A 96 -8.86 -9.20 0.21
CA HIS A 96 -9.35 -9.67 -1.09
C HIS A 96 -9.51 -8.54 -2.13
N HIS A 97 -9.80 -7.30 -1.71
CA HIS A 97 -9.82 -6.13 -2.59
C HIS A 97 -8.43 -5.84 -3.15
N PHE A 98 -7.40 -5.95 -2.31
CA PHE A 98 -5.99 -5.79 -2.70
C PHE A 98 -5.55 -6.91 -3.65
N MET A 99 -5.87 -8.17 -3.36
CA MET A 99 -5.56 -9.30 -4.25
C MET A 99 -6.18 -9.10 -5.64
N ARG A 100 -7.46 -8.68 -5.71
CA ARG A 100 -8.14 -8.36 -6.98
C ARG A 100 -7.51 -7.20 -7.74
N SER A 101 -6.80 -6.32 -7.03
CA SER A 101 -6.09 -5.18 -7.61
C SER A 101 -4.63 -5.50 -7.97
N GLY A 102 -4.23 -6.77 -7.90
CA GLY A 102 -2.88 -7.23 -8.26
C GLY A 102 -1.83 -7.11 -7.17
N PHE A 103 -2.23 -6.96 -5.89
CA PHE A 103 -1.30 -7.00 -4.77
C PHE A 103 -1.04 -8.43 -4.30
N GLU A 104 0.22 -8.73 -4.01
CA GLU A 104 0.57 -9.81 -3.10
C GLU A 104 0.28 -9.37 -1.66
N VAL A 105 -0.43 -10.22 -0.90
CA VAL A 105 -0.86 -9.93 0.47
C VAL A 105 0.10 -10.62 1.44
N ILE A 106 0.72 -9.83 2.31
CA ILE A 106 1.69 -10.30 3.30
C ILE A 106 1.09 -10.16 4.70
N ASP A 107 0.74 -11.30 5.29
CA ASP A 107 0.21 -11.34 6.65
C ASP A 107 1.33 -11.02 7.66
N CYS A 108 1.13 -9.95 8.43
CA CYS A 108 2.03 -9.49 9.48
C CYS A 108 1.32 -9.65 10.84
N PRO A 109 1.38 -10.83 11.49
CA PRO A 109 0.75 -11.02 12.79
C PRO A 109 1.36 -10.09 13.87
N PRO A 110 0.64 -9.80 14.96
CA PRO A 110 1.16 -8.95 16.02
C PRO A 110 2.34 -9.60 16.74
N LEU A 111 3.39 -8.82 17.00
CA LEU A 111 4.59 -9.24 17.73
C LEU A 111 4.44 -9.03 19.24
N THR A 112 3.51 -8.16 19.66
CA THR A 112 3.22 -7.86 21.06
C THR A 112 1.72 -7.73 21.30
N GLN A 113 1.30 -7.79 22.56
CA GLN A 113 -0.10 -7.54 22.96
C GLN A 113 -0.57 -6.10 22.64
N GLN A 114 0.33 -5.17 22.31
CA GLN A 114 0.03 -3.77 21.98
C GLN A 114 -0.23 -3.55 20.47
N LEU A 115 -0.58 -4.60 19.73
CA LEU A 115 -1.00 -4.54 18.31
C LEU A 115 0.06 -3.99 17.33
N LYS A 116 1.33 -3.92 17.75
CA LYS A 116 2.45 -3.68 16.82
C LYS A 116 2.69 -4.95 16.02
N ASN A 117 2.59 -4.86 14.70
CA ASN A 117 2.90 -5.95 13.79
C ASN A 117 4.32 -5.80 13.22
N SER A 118 4.73 -6.75 12.39
CA SER A 118 6.04 -6.77 11.74
C SER A 118 6.07 -6.05 10.38
N ALA A 119 5.05 -5.27 10.00
CA ALA A 119 4.93 -4.73 8.64
C ALA A 119 6.14 -3.84 8.27
N ASP A 120 6.54 -2.92 9.16
CA ASP A 120 7.71 -2.05 8.94
C ASP A 120 8.97 -2.86 8.64
N ILE A 121 9.25 -3.89 9.44
CA ILE A 121 10.43 -4.75 9.28
C ILE A 121 10.36 -5.50 7.95
N ARG A 122 9.20 -6.07 7.61
CA ARG A 122 9.01 -6.83 6.36
C ARG A 122 9.16 -5.95 5.13
N ILE A 123 8.57 -4.75 5.14
CA ILE A 123 8.69 -3.78 4.04
C ILE A 123 10.17 -3.41 3.83
N VAL A 124 10.92 -3.12 4.89
CA VAL A 124 12.34 -2.78 4.79
C VAL A 124 13.16 -3.92 4.19
N MET A 125 12.92 -5.16 4.64
CA MET A 125 13.61 -6.34 4.12
C MET A 125 13.29 -6.56 2.64
N ASP A 126 12.01 -6.52 2.26
CA ASP A 126 11.57 -6.72 0.88
C ASP A 126 12.12 -5.63 -0.06
N ILE A 127 12.14 -4.36 0.38
CA ILE A 127 12.73 -3.26 -0.39
C ILE A 127 14.23 -3.48 -0.59
N ARG A 128 14.95 -3.85 0.49
CA ARG A 128 16.39 -4.11 0.41
C ARG A 128 16.69 -5.22 -0.59
N ASP A 129 15.94 -6.32 -0.52
CA ASP A 129 16.13 -7.47 -1.38
C ASP A 129 15.84 -7.13 -2.86
N ILE A 130 14.85 -6.29 -3.13
CA ILE A 130 14.52 -5.85 -4.50
C ILE A 130 15.55 -4.89 -5.07
N ILE A 131 16.06 -3.95 -4.27
CA ILE A 131 17.08 -3.00 -4.72
C ILE A 131 18.44 -3.69 -4.90
N ALA A 132 18.77 -4.65 -4.03
CA ALA A 132 20.03 -5.39 -4.10
C ALA A 132 19.97 -6.57 -5.08
N HIS A 133 18.85 -6.78 -5.77
CA HIS A 133 18.72 -7.88 -6.72
C HIS A 133 19.54 -7.57 -7.97
N ASP A 134 20.58 -8.37 -8.24
CA ASP A 134 21.30 -8.31 -9.49
C ASP A 134 20.36 -8.68 -10.64
N THR A 135 20.07 -7.72 -11.53
CA THR A 135 19.25 -7.89 -12.74
C THR A 135 20.07 -8.12 -13.99
#